data_AF-A0A0M8WCW1-F1
#
_entry.id   AF-A0A0M8WCW1-F1
#
_cell.length_a   1.000
_cell.length_b   1.000
_cell.length_c   1.000
_cell.angle_alpha   90.00
_cell.angle_beta   90.00
_cell.angle_gamma   90.00
#
_symmetry.space_group_name_H-M   'P 1'
#
loop_
_entity.id
_entity.type
_entity.pdbx_description
1 polymer ?
#
loop_
_entity_poly.entity_id
_entity_poly.type
_entity_poly.pdbx_seq_one_letter_code
_entity_poly.pdbx_strand_id
1 'polypeptide(L)'
;MLTTSRTVATAAHCLSHGTKATYTVYRDIPGKGVNQVATDPTIVSLPQASDLGRLYLPKAFDGSSPVPAIRSNSKKDVIGKSGYMYGTGQVPGGYAKKILRVAVTTYEWNPVNVHTFAAVHKGDPNNAHACAGDSGGPLMVRRIKPGTQQEELALAGLLLSGPADPDGKSTCPKNPTDYRTNIGWTANKDGLFAAPPR
;
A
#
# COMPACT_ATOMS: atom_id res chain seq x y z
N MET A 1 5.38 -1.30 3.21
CA MET A 1 5.07 -2.72 3.50
C MET A 1 6.31 -3.61 3.34
N LEU A 2 6.58 -4.51 4.30
CA LEU A 2 7.77 -5.38 4.27
C LEU A 2 7.61 -6.55 3.26
N THR A 3 8.34 -6.54 2.16
CA THR A 3 8.27 -7.52 1.05
C THR A 3 9.42 -8.54 1.04
N THR A 4 10.51 -8.25 1.76
CA THR A 4 11.57 -9.21 2.14
C THR A 4 11.98 -8.90 3.58
N SER A 5 12.93 -9.62 4.19
CA SER A 5 13.41 -9.29 5.54
C SER A 5 14.00 -7.87 5.67
N ARG A 6 14.41 -7.24 4.56
CA ARG A 6 15.04 -5.91 4.52
C ARG A 6 14.48 -4.98 3.45
N THR A 7 13.40 -5.35 2.77
CA THR A 7 12.85 -4.54 1.68
C THR A 7 11.45 -4.09 2.04
N VAL A 8 11.22 -2.78 1.90
CA VAL A 8 9.93 -2.15 2.16
C VAL A 8 9.41 -1.55 0.87
N ALA A 9 8.31 -2.07 0.34
CA ALA A 9 7.59 -1.47 -0.77
C ALA A 9 6.79 -0.25 -0.29
N THR A 10 6.78 0.82 -1.08
CA THR A 10 6.08 2.08 -0.83
C THR A 10 5.67 2.75 -2.16
N ALA A 11 4.96 3.86 -2.14
CA ALA A 11 4.68 4.65 -3.34
C ALA A 11 5.91 5.49 -3.74
N ALA A 12 6.16 5.65 -5.04
CA ALA A 12 7.34 6.36 -5.53
C ALA A 12 7.29 7.85 -5.19
N HIS A 13 6.11 8.48 -5.24
CA HIS A 13 5.95 9.90 -4.90
C HIS A 13 6.26 10.20 -3.43
N CYS A 14 6.14 9.23 -2.51
CA CYS A 14 6.60 9.38 -1.12
C CYS A 14 8.13 9.51 -1.03
N LEU A 15 8.85 9.10 -2.07
CA LEU A 15 10.31 9.13 -2.18
C LEU A 15 10.79 10.28 -3.08
N SER A 16 9.91 11.21 -3.46
CA SER A 16 10.17 12.26 -4.46
C SER A 16 11.31 13.21 -4.10
N HIS A 17 11.63 13.37 -2.82
CA HIS A 17 12.77 14.17 -2.35
C HIS A 17 14.11 13.42 -2.39
N GLY A 18 14.11 12.12 -2.72
CA GLY A 18 15.31 11.32 -2.92
C GLY A 18 16.29 11.42 -1.75
N THR A 19 17.59 11.48 -2.02
CA THR A 19 18.63 11.56 -0.99
C THR A 19 18.67 12.86 -0.19
N LYS A 20 17.85 13.85 -0.54
CA LYS A 20 17.80 15.15 0.17
C LYS A 20 16.92 15.11 1.42
N ALA A 21 16.19 14.03 1.65
CA ALA A 21 15.35 13.83 2.83
C ALA A 21 15.87 12.66 3.68
N THR A 22 15.74 12.78 5.00
CA THR A 22 15.94 11.66 5.92
C THR A 22 14.67 10.81 5.97
N TYR A 23 14.82 9.51 5.74
CA TYR A 23 13.71 8.55 5.82
C TYR A 23 13.85 7.70 7.07
N THR A 24 12.74 7.56 7.78
CA THR A 24 12.62 6.65 8.92
C THR A 24 11.50 5.66 8.65
N VAL A 25 11.80 4.38 8.75
CA VAL A 25 10.82 3.31 8.60
C VAL A 25 10.44 2.80 9.99
N TYR A 26 9.15 2.93 10.29
CA TYR A 26 8.56 2.39 11.51
C TYR A 26 7.93 1.04 11.21
N ARG A 27 8.21 0.04 12.06
CA ARG A 27 7.41 -1.17 12.14
C ARG A 27 6.36 -0.97 13.22
N ASP A 28 5.10 -1.17 12.83
CA ASP A 28 3.94 -1.16 13.72
C ASP A 28 3.18 -2.48 13.51
N ILE A 29 2.65 -3.02 14.60
CA ILE A 29 1.75 -4.18 14.58
C ILE A 29 0.32 -3.63 14.71
N PRO A 30 -0.59 -3.93 13.77
CA PRO A 30 -1.96 -3.40 13.81
C PRO A 30 -2.60 -3.47 15.20
N GLY A 31 -3.00 -2.32 15.73
CA GLY A 31 -3.63 -2.18 17.05
C GLY A 31 -2.68 -2.11 18.25
N LYS A 32 -1.36 -2.31 18.07
CA LYS A 32 -0.34 -2.24 19.15
C LYS A 32 0.54 -1.00 19.09
N GLY A 33 0.68 -0.37 17.92
CA GLY A 33 1.54 0.79 17.74
C GLY A 33 2.97 0.41 17.34
N VAL A 34 3.77 1.45 17.08
CA VAL A 34 5.17 1.32 16.64
C VAL A 34 5.99 0.54 17.66
N ASN A 35 6.69 -0.49 17.18
CA ASN A 35 7.51 -1.36 18.03
C ASN A 35 8.98 -1.46 17.61
N GLN A 36 9.34 -1.11 16.37
CA GLN A 36 10.73 -1.04 15.92
C GLN A 36 10.92 0.10 14.91
N VAL A 37 12.16 0.59 14.78
CA VAL A 37 12.51 1.73 13.92
C VAL A 37 13.80 1.42 13.16
N ALA A 38 13.85 1.80 11.88
CA ALA A 38 15.05 1.77 11.07
C ALA A 38 15.25 3.14 10.42
N THR A 39 16.43 3.73 10.60
CA THR A 39 16.82 5.01 9.98
C THR A 39 17.68 4.75 8.75
N ASP A 40 17.79 5.76 7.89
CA ASP A 40 18.71 5.80 6.75
C ASP A 40 18.60 4.60 5.77
N PRO A 41 17.39 4.24 5.30
CA PRO A 41 17.24 3.21 4.29
C PRO A 41 17.79 3.67 2.93
N THR A 42 18.30 2.73 2.14
CA THR A 42 18.65 3.00 0.74
C THR A 42 17.40 3.12 -0.11
N ILE A 43 17.28 4.20 -0.87
CA ILE A 43 16.09 4.54 -1.65
C ILE A 43 16.22 3.99 -3.08
N VAL A 44 15.18 3.31 -3.55
CA VAL A 44 15.04 2.94 -4.96
C VAL A 44 13.63 3.27 -5.44
N SER A 45 13.51 4.26 -6.32
CA SER A 45 12.25 4.61 -6.97
C SER A 45 12.12 3.88 -8.31
N LEU A 46 10.96 3.26 -8.60
CA LEU A 46 10.68 2.67 -9.91
C LEU A 46 10.03 3.73 -10.84
N PRO A 47 9.84 3.44 -12.15
CA PRO A 47 9.33 4.43 -13.09
C PRO A 47 8.00 5.06 -12.66
N GLN A 48 7.84 6.36 -12.97
CA GLN A 48 6.68 7.18 -12.64
C GLN A 48 5.34 6.54 -13.08
N ALA A 49 5.32 5.85 -14.22
CA ALA A 49 4.11 5.19 -14.74
C ALA A 49 3.47 4.18 -13.77
N SER A 50 4.26 3.62 -12.84
CA SER A 50 3.77 2.71 -11.80
C SER A 50 3.58 3.37 -10.44
N ASP A 51 4.23 4.51 -10.19
CA ASP A 51 4.27 5.17 -8.87
C ASP A 51 4.60 4.21 -7.69
N LEU A 52 5.47 3.22 -7.97
CA LEU A 52 5.91 2.23 -6.99
C LEU A 52 7.38 2.47 -6.66
N GLY A 53 7.72 2.36 -5.38
CA GLY A 53 9.08 2.53 -4.87
C GLY A 53 9.41 1.44 -3.85
N ARG A 54 10.69 1.34 -3.52
CA ARG A 54 11.17 0.47 -2.44
C ARG A 54 12.29 1.14 -1.65
N LEU A 55 12.38 0.73 -0.40
CA LEU A 55 13.42 1.10 0.55
C LEU A 55 14.15 -0.18 0.98
N TYR A 56 15.48 -0.12 1.08
CA TYR A 56 16.28 -1.17 1.70
C TYR A 56 16.69 -0.75 3.10
N LEU A 57 16.25 -1.52 4.09
CA LEU A 57 16.60 -1.30 5.48
C LEU A 57 18.07 -1.68 5.71
N PRO A 58 18.84 -0.90 6.50
CA PRO A 58 20.22 -1.25 6.84
C PRO A 58 20.31 -2.53 7.67
N LYS A 59 19.27 -2.83 8.45
CA LYS A 59 19.11 -4.08 9.21
C LYS A 59 17.66 -4.59 9.09
N ALA A 60 17.48 -5.90 9.13
CA ALA A 60 16.15 -6.49 9.25
C ALA A 60 15.52 -6.15 10.61
N PHE A 61 14.20 -6.03 10.65
CA PHE A 61 13.48 -5.95 11.92
C PHE A 61 13.46 -7.32 12.62
N ASP A 62 13.58 -7.32 13.94
CA ASP A 62 13.63 -8.55 14.73
C ASP A 62 12.29 -9.29 14.67
N GLY A 63 12.34 -10.60 14.41
CA GLY A 63 11.15 -11.44 14.26
C GLY A 63 10.20 -10.96 13.15
N SER A 64 10.73 -10.32 12.11
CA SER A 64 9.94 -9.89 10.95
C SER A 64 9.92 -10.96 9.88
N SER A 65 8.74 -11.18 9.31
CA SER A 65 8.54 -12.03 8.15
C SER A 65 7.98 -11.18 7.02
N PRO A 66 8.45 -11.37 5.77
CA PRO A 66 7.85 -10.76 4.61
C PRO A 66 6.37 -11.12 4.51
N VAL A 67 5.55 -10.19 4.03
CA VAL A 67 4.14 -10.53 3.78
C VAL A 67 4.00 -11.42 2.55
N PRO A 68 3.03 -12.36 2.54
CA PRO A 68 2.63 -13.03 1.31
C PRO A 68 2.24 -12.00 0.26
N ALA A 69 2.59 -12.23 -1.00
CA ALA A 69 2.31 -11.32 -2.10
C ALA A 69 1.78 -12.06 -3.32
N ILE A 70 0.89 -11.42 -4.06
CA ILE A 70 0.38 -11.89 -5.35
C ILE A 70 1.39 -11.50 -6.42
N ARG A 71 1.98 -12.49 -7.08
CA ARG A 71 3.01 -12.34 -8.13
C ARG A 71 2.48 -12.76 -9.50
N SER A 72 1.20 -12.49 -9.75
CA SER A 72 0.55 -12.80 -11.01
C SER A 72 0.44 -11.57 -11.88
N ASN A 73 0.84 -11.69 -13.14
CA ASN A 73 0.66 -10.66 -14.17
C ASN A 73 -0.79 -10.60 -14.67
N SER A 74 -1.73 -11.29 -14.01
CA SER A 74 -3.16 -11.23 -14.30
C SER A 74 -3.91 -10.50 -13.19
N LYS A 75 -4.56 -9.38 -13.54
CA LYS A 75 -5.42 -8.65 -12.59
C LYS A 75 -6.61 -9.50 -12.12
N LYS A 76 -7.01 -10.54 -12.85
CA LYS A 76 -8.14 -11.42 -12.47
C LYS A 76 -7.95 -12.07 -11.09
N ASP A 77 -6.71 -12.22 -10.63
CA ASP A 77 -6.42 -12.78 -9.31
C ASP A 77 -6.67 -11.80 -8.18
N VAL A 78 -6.79 -10.51 -8.48
CA VAL A 78 -7.01 -9.45 -7.50
C VAL A 78 -8.34 -8.73 -7.67
N ILE A 79 -8.89 -8.62 -8.88
CA ILE A 79 -10.12 -7.87 -9.20
C ILE A 79 -11.37 -8.61 -8.71
N GLY A 80 -12.33 -7.87 -8.15
CA GLY A 80 -13.56 -8.41 -7.57
C GLY A 80 -13.36 -9.09 -6.22
N LYS A 81 -12.13 -9.09 -5.68
CA LYS A 81 -11.80 -9.73 -4.40
C LYS A 81 -12.00 -8.74 -3.25
N SER A 82 -12.46 -9.27 -2.13
CA SER A 82 -12.50 -8.50 -0.88
C SER A 82 -11.14 -8.54 -0.17
N GLY A 83 -10.84 -7.47 0.54
CA GLY A 83 -9.57 -7.27 1.20
C GLY A 83 -9.61 -6.16 2.24
N TYR A 84 -8.43 -5.69 2.60
CA TYR A 84 -8.25 -4.59 3.53
C TYR A 84 -7.17 -3.63 3.05
N MET A 85 -7.45 -2.34 3.15
CA MET A 85 -6.44 -1.29 3.12
C MET A 85 -5.94 -1.02 4.54
N TYR A 86 -4.66 -0.70 4.66
CA TYR A 86 -4.04 -0.32 5.93
C TYR A 86 -3.28 0.98 5.78
N GLY A 87 -3.35 1.83 6.81
CA GLY A 87 -2.65 3.10 6.81
C GLY A 87 -2.74 3.85 8.13
N THR A 88 -1.98 4.92 8.24
CA THR A 88 -1.91 5.85 9.38
C THR A 88 -2.16 7.29 8.95
N GLY A 89 -2.78 7.47 7.78
CA GLY A 89 -3.06 8.75 7.18
C GLY A 89 -4.08 9.57 7.97
N GLN A 90 -4.50 10.65 7.33
CA GLN A 90 -5.39 11.63 7.92
C GLN A 90 -6.79 11.06 8.15
N VAL A 91 -7.34 11.38 9.32
CA VAL A 91 -8.69 11.05 9.81
C VAL A 91 -9.34 12.31 10.38
N PRO A 92 -10.66 12.30 10.70
CA PRO A 92 -11.26 13.40 11.45
C PRO A 92 -10.48 13.68 12.75
N GLY A 93 -9.92 14.88 12.88
CA GLY A 93 -9.14 15.31 14.05
C GLY A 93 -7.61 15.16 13.94
N GLY A 94 -7.05 14.75 12.80
CA GLY A 94 -5.59 14.74 12.57
C GLY A 94 -5.10 13.47 11.88
N TYR A 95 -3.88 13.03 12.17
CA TYR A 95 -3.35 11.74 11.69
C TYR A 95 -3.71 10.61 12.64
N ALA A 96 -3.96 9.43 12.09
CA ALA A 96 -4.22 8.25 12.91
C ALA A 96 -2.99 7.89 13.75
N LYS A 97 -3.20 7.71 15.06
CA LYS A 97 -2.13 7.35 16.02
C LYS A 97 -1.72 5.87 15.97
N LYS A 98 -2.44 5.05 15.20
CA LYS A 98 -2.25 3.60 15.04
C LYS A 98 -2.66 3.20 13.63
N ILE A 99 -2.14 2.07 13.14
CA ILE A 99 -2.60 1.50 11.87
C ILE A 99 -4.10 1.24 11.92
N LEU A 100 -4.83 1.85 11.00
CA LEU A 100 -6.23 1.58 10.73
C LEU A 100 -6.37 0.52 9.65
N ARG A 101 -7.49 -0.20 9.69
CA ARG A 101 -7.84 -1.26 8.73
C ARG A 101 -9.22 -0.99 8.17
N VAL A 102 -9.33 -0.89 6.86
CA VAL A 102 -10.57 -0.57 6.13
C VAL A 102 -10.91 -1.70 5.18
N ALA A 103 -12.13 -2.24 5.24
CA ALA A 103 -12.58 -3.33 4.38
C ALA A 103 -12.94 -2.83 2.98
N VAL A 104 -12.46 -3.49 1.94
CA VAL A 104 -12.66 -3.03 0.55
C VAL A 104 -12.96 -4.18 -0.39
N THR A 105 -13.53 -3.84 -1.54
CA THR A 105 -13.60 -4.68 -2.73
C THR A 105 -12.80 -4.01 -3.85
N THR A 106 -11.98 -4.78 -4.52
CA THR A 106 -11.21 -4.32 -5.68
C THR A 106 -12.04 -4.38 -6.95
N TYR A 107 -11.76 -3.50 -7.90
CA TYR A 107 -12.38 -3.55 -9.21
C TYR A 107 -11.52 -2.82 -10.25
N GLU A 108 -11.78 -3.09 -11.52
CA GLU A 108 -11.03 -2.50 -12.63
C GLU A 108 -11.71 -1.21 -13.07
N TRP A 109 -10.99 -0.08 -12.93
CA TRP A 109 -11.51 1.24 -13.29
C TRP A 109 -11.10 1.68 -14.70
N ASN A 110 -9.86 1.40 -15.11
CA ASN A 110 -9.36 1.71 -16.44
C ASN A 110 -8.53 0.52 -16.97
N PRO A 111 -9.09 -0.30 -17.89
CA PRO A 111 -8.42 -1.49 -18.38
C PRO A 111 -7.18 -1.17 -19.24
N VAL A 112 -7.05 0.07 -19.75
CA VAL A 112 -5.88 0.51 -20.51
C VAL A 112 -4.67 0.77 -19.60
N ASN A 113 -4.90 1.14 -18.34
CA ASN A 113 -3.82 1.32 -17.37
C ASN A 113 -3.42 -0.04 -16.79
N VAL A 114 -2.34 -0.62 -17.31
CA VAL A 114 -1.80 -1.92 -16.85
C VAL A 114 -1.05 -1.85 -15.52
N HIS A 115 -0.88 -0.67 -14.92
CA HIS A 115 -0.11 -0.48 -13.68
C HIS A 115 -0.99 -0.21 -12.46
N THR A 116 -2.27 0.14 -12.65
CA THR A 116 -3.15 0.45 -11.54
C THR A 116 -4.50 -0.25 -11.63
N PHE A 117 -5.18 -0.29 -10.48
CA PHE A 117 -6.58 -0.66 -10.34
C PHE A 117 -7.15 0.11 -9.15
N ALA A 118 -8.39 -0.17 -8.76
CA ALA A 118 -9.02 0.56 -7.68
C ALA A 118 -9.58 -0.36 -6.58
N ALA A 119 -9.69 0.21 -5.39
CA ALA A 119 -10.40 -0.38 -4.25
C ALA A 119 -11.50 0.58 -3.79
N VAL A 120 -12.66 0.03 -3.44
CA VAL A 120 -13.81 0.77 -2.89
C VAL A 120 -14.29 0.10 -1.62
N HIS A 121 -14.76 0.90 -0.67
CA HIS A 121 -15.37 0.41 0.55
C HIS A 121 -16.65 -0.38 0.25
N LYS A 122 -16.84 -1.54 0.89
CA LYS A 122 -18.03 -2.35 0.70
C LYS A 122 -19.13 -1.91 1.67
N GLY A 123 -20.11 -1.14 1.18
CA GLY A 123 -21.43 -0.99 1.81
C GLY A 123 -21.50 -0.24 3.15
N ASP A 124 -20.86 0.94 3.29
CA ASP A 124 -21.00 1.77 4.50
C ASP A 124 -21.20 3.26 4.13
N PRO A 125 -22.23 3.94 4.67
CA PRO A 125 -22.45 5.39 4.53
C PRO A 125 -21.39 6.30 5.19
N ASN A 126 -20.37 5.76 5.87
CA ASN A 126 -19.35 6.53 6.60
C ASN A 126 -18.10 6.96 5.78
N ASN A 127 -18.12 6.87 4.44
CA ASN A 127 -17.08 7.46 3.58
C ASN A 127 -15.63 6.99 3.83
N ALA A 128 -15.37 5.73 4.22
CA ALA A 128 -13.99 5.28 4.48
C ALA A 128 -13.17 5.08 3.19
N HIS A 129 -12.20 5.95 2.93
CA HIS A 129 -11.26 5.91 1.81
C HIS A 129 -9.83 6.21 2.29
N ALA A 130 -8.82 5.88 1.49
CA ALA A 130 -7.45 6.30 1.78
C ALA A 130 -7.33 7.82 1.68
N CYS A 131 -6.47 8.44 2.50
CA CYS A 131 -6.22 9.87 2.45
C CYS A 131 -4.72 10.22 2.52
N ALA A 132 -4.39 11.51 2.57
CA ALA A 132 -3.06 12.05 2.78
C ALA A 132 -2.37 11.34 3.95
N GLY A 133 -1.18 10.81 3.68
CA GLY A 133 -0.41 9.99 4.62
C GLY A 133 -0.66 8.48 4.53
N ASP A 134 -1.67 8.01 3.78
CA ASP A 134 -1.86 6.57 3.51
C ASP A 134 -1.08 6.08 2.29
N SER A 135 -0.53 6.98 1.47
CA SER A 135 0.28 6.64 0.30
C SER A 135 1.44 5.70 0.65
N GLY A 136 1.60 4.64 -0.13
CA GLY A 136 2.54 3.55 0.15
C GLY A 136 2.04 2.51 1.14
N GLY A 137 0.87 2.72 1.77
CA GLY A 137 0.17 1.74 2.58
C GLY A 137 -0.24 0.50 1.75
N PRO A 138 -0.36 -0.69 2.36
CA PRO A 138 -0.69 -1.91 1.63
C PRO A 138 -2.20 -2.10 1.42
N LEU A 139 -2.56 -2.57 0.22
CA LEU A 139 -3.80 -3.30 -0.02
C LEU A 139 -3.52 -4.80 0.06
N MET A 140 -4.18 -5.45 1.01
CA MET A 140 -4.14 -6.90 1.19
C MET A 140 -5.46 -7.50 0.72
N VAL A 141 -5.42 -8.47 -0.20
CA VAL A 141 -6.63 -9.17 -0.68
C VAL A 141 -6.62 -10.63 -0.23
N ARG A 142 -7.82 -11.20 -0.05
CA ARG A 142 -7.96 -12.62 0.24
C ARG A 142 -7.63 -13.45 -1.00
N ARG A 143 -6.82 -14.48 -0.82
CA ARG A 143 -6.55 -15.51 -1.83
C ARG A 143 -6.47 -16.88 -1.19
N ILE A 144 -6.60 -17.91 -2.01
CA ILE A 144 -6.20 -19.27 -1.62
C ILE A 144 -4.68 -19.34 -1.69
N LYS A 145 -4.05 -19.80 -0.60
CA LYS A 145 -2.61 -20.01 -0.54
C LYS A 145 -2.21 -21.05 -1.61
N PRO A 146 -1.20 -20.77 -2.44
CA PRO A 146 -0.79 -21.71 -3.50
C PRO A 146 -0.51 -23.11 -2.96
N GLY A 147 -1.07 -24.13 -3.61
CA GLY A 147 -0.89 -25.54 -3.22
C GLY A 147 -1.66 -25.96 -1.96
N THR A 148 -2.57 -25.13 -1.44
CA THR A 148 -3.43 -25.49 -0.31
C THR A 148 -4.88 -25.09 -0.56
N GLN A 149 -5.78 -25.39 0.38
CA GLN A 149 -7.16 -24.89 0.40
C GLN A 149 -7.38 -23.79 1.45
N GLN A 150 -6.31 -23.28 2.05
CA GLN A 150 -6.39 -22.27 3.11
C GLN A 150 -6.44 -20.86 2.51
N GLU A 151 -7.34 -20.02 3.01
CA GLU A 151 -7.33 -18.60 2.69
C GLU A 151 -6.21 -17.86 3.45
N GLU A 152 -5.57 -16.92 2.78
CA GLU A 152 -4.63 -15.96 3.38
C GLU A 152 -4.86 -14.55 2.83
N LEU A 153 -4.40 -13.54 3.59
CA LEU A 153 -4.26 -12.18 3.10
C LEU A 153 -2.89 -12.03 2.41
N ALA A 154 -2.91 -11.57 1.17
CA ALA A 154 -1.70 -11.32 0.40
C ALA A 154 -1.67 -9.90 -0.17
N LEU A 155 -0.47 -9.33 -0.24
CA LEU A 155 -0.24 -8.02 -0.84
C LEU A 155 -0.62 -8.06 -2.32
N ALA A 156 -1.57 -7.22 -2.71
CA ALA A 156 -1.98 -7.02 -4.10
C ALA A 156 -1.42 -5.71 -4.67
N GLY A 157 -1.36 -4.67 -3.84
CA GLY A 157 -0.96 -3.36 -4.30
C GLY A 157 -0.64 -2.39 -3.17
N LEU A 158 -0.24 -1.19 -3.55
CA LEU A 158 0.01 -0.07 -2.64
C LEU A 158 -0.98 1.05 -2.92
N LEU A 159 -1.42 1.71 -1.85
CA LEU A 159 -2.26 2.90 -1.92
C LEU A 159 -1.44 4.02 -2.58
N LEU A 160 -1.93 4.59 -3.68
CA LEU A 160 -1.28 5.70 -4.37
C LEU A 160 -1.96 7.03 -4.06
N SER A 161 -3.30 7.04 -4.12
CA SER A 161 -4.09 8.21 -3.84
C SER A 161 -5.51 7.83 -3.42
N GLY A 162 -6.08 8.63 -2.53
CA GLY A 162 -7.52 8.64 -2.30
C GLY A 162 -8.31 9.30 -3.43
N PRO A 163 -9.63 9.42 -3.27
CA PRO A 163 -10.43 10.29 -4.13
C PRO A 163 -9.97 11.74 -4.04
N ALA A 164 -10.00 12.44 -5.17
CA ALA A 164 -9.76 13.88 -5.19
C ALA A 164 -11.03 14.62 -4.79
N ASP A 165 -10.88 15.76 -4.11
CA ASP A 165 -11.98 16.73 -3.96
C ASP A 165 -12.40 17.22 -5.37
N PRO A 166 -13.67 17.65 -5.60
CA PRO A 166 -14.11 18.17 -6.90
C PRO A 166 -13.23 19.33 -7.42
N ASP A 167 -12.58 20.06 -6.52
CA ASP A 167 -11.66 21.16 -6.81
C ASP A 167 -10.22 20.69 -7.14
N GLY A 168 -9.99 19.37 -7.27
CA GLY A 168 -8.70 18.77 -7.63
C GLY A 168 -7.64 18.79 -6.52
N LYS A 169 -7.99 19.24 -5.31
CA LYS A 169 -7.09 19.23 -4.15
C LYS A 169 -7.19 17.88 -3.45
N SER A 170 -6.05 17.23 -3.22
CA SER A 170 -5.96 15.94 -2.49
C SER A 170 -6.05 16.16 -0.97
N THR A 171 -7.18 16.70 -0.52
CA THR A 171 -7.52 16.87 0.90
C THR A 171 -8.69 15.95 1.19
N CYS A 172 -8.60 15.06 2.20
CA CYS A 172 -9.64 14.04 2.51
C CYS A 172 -11.04 14.63 2.32
N PRO A 173 -11.74 14.33 1.21
CA PRO A 173 -12.98 15.03 0.94
C PRO A 173 -13.98 14.66 2.03
N LYS A 174 -14.51 15.68 2.70
CA LYS A 174 -15.54 15.47 3.75
C LYS A 174 -16.79 14.81 3.14
N ASN A 175 -17.08 15.15 1.89
CA ASN A 175 -18.17 14.63 1.08
C ASN A 175 -17.62 14.16 -0.28
N PRO A 176 -16.96 12.98 -0.34
CA PRO A 176 -16.41 12.49 -1.59
C PRO A 176 -17.52 12.25 -2.60
N THR A 177 -17.38 12.73 -3.84
CA THR A 177 -18.23 12.28 -4.97
C THR A 177 -17.73 10.96 -5.56
N ASP A 178 -16.54 10.54 -5.12
CA ASP A 178 -15.82 9.36 -5.50
C ASP A 178 -15.25 8.68 -4.24
N TYR A 179 -15.36 7.37 -4.11
CA TYR A 179 -14.91 6.60 -2.94
C TYR A 179 -13.75 5.65 -3.27
N ARG A 180 -13.16 5.83 -4.46
CA ARG A 180 -12.12 4.96 -4.97
C ARG A 180 -10.77 5.36 -4.40
N THR A 181 -10.05 4.36 -3.93
CA THR A 181 -8.61 4.48 -3.72
C THR A 181 -7.90 3.91 -4.94
N ASN A 182 -6.99 4.69 -5.52
CA ASN A 182 -6.14 4.24 -6.62
C ASN A 182 -5.00 3.38 -6.07
N ILE A 183 -4.81 2.22 -6.68
CA ILE A 183 -3.89 1.19 -6.20
C ILE A 183 -2.83 0.91 -7.26
N GLY A 184 -1.57 1.01 -6.87
CA GLY A 184 -0.43 0.58 -7.67
C GLY A 184 -0.30 -0.93 -7.62
N TRP A 185 -0.35 -1.58 -8.78
CA TRP A 185 -0.32 -3.03 -8.88
C TRP A 185 1.10 -3.57 -8.74
N THR A 186 1.36 -4.23 -7.62
CA THR A 186 2.71 -4.65 -7.24
C THR A 186 3.21 -5.89 -8.00
N ALA A 187 2.30 -6.72 -8.52
CA ALA A 187 2.67 -8.00 -9.12
C ALA A 187 3.54 -7.86 -10.37
N ASN A 188 3.41 -6.77 -11.12
CA ASN A 188 4.20 -6.48 -12.33
C ASN A 188 5.59 -5.89 -12.04
N LYS A 189 6.05 -5.89 -10.77
CA LYS A 189 7.28 -5.19 -10.35
C LYS A 189 8.12 -6.07 -9.45
N ASP A 190 8.80 -7.06 -10.04
CA ASP A 190 9.72 -7.96 -9.34
C ASP A 190 10.78 -7.24 -8.51
N GLY A 191 11.20 -6.05 -8.95
CA GLY A 191 12.07 -5.17 -8.17
C GLY A 191 11.55 -4.93 -6.75
N LEU A 192 10.25 -4.79 -6.51
CA LEU A 192 9.73 -4.60 -5.15
C LEU A 192 9.99 -5.78 -4.21
N PHE A 193 10.27 -6.96 -4.76
CA PHE A 193 10.46 -8.21 -4.01
C PHE A 193 11.91 -8.72 -4.03
N ALA A 194 12.84 -7.95 -4.61
CA ALA A 194 14.25 -8.32 -4.65
C ALA A 194 14.97 -7.98 -3.34
N ALA A 195 15.97 -8.78 -2.99
CA ALA A 195 16.86 -8.52 -1.87
C ALA A 195 17.69 -7.23 -2.09
N PRO A 196 18.29 -6.65 -1.02
CA PRO A 196 19.26 -5.56 -1.17
C PRO A 196 20.43 -5.98 -2.08
N PRO A 197 20.97 -5.07 -2.91
CA PRO A 197 22.27 -5.31 -3.53
C PRO A 197 23.32 -5.57 -2.45
N ARG A 198 24.20 -6.55 -2.71
CA ARG A 198 25.31 -6.91 -1.82
C ARG A 198 26.36 -5.80 -1.78
#